data_AF-A0A7Z9C1L6-F1
#
_entry.id   AF-A0A7Z9C1L6-F1
#
_cell.length_a   1.000
_cell.length_b   1.000
_cell.length_c   1.000
_cell.angle_alpha   90.00
_cell.angle_beta   90.00
_cell.angle_gamma   90.00
#
_symmetry.space_group_name_H-M   'P 1'
#
loop_
_entity.id
_entity.type
_entity.pdbx_description
1 polymer ?
#
loop_
_entity_poly.entity_id
_entity_poly.type
_entity_poly.pdbx_seq_one_letter_code
_entity_poly.pdbx_strand_id
1 'polypeptide(L)'
;MKREFVGNRHWVVLTKNEKIGDRTSQLFSIAQANVRVFVLASTNLSGDAIALTFVNSLPKMTKFAINNYPPFIAKVYQSGRVIAWRNNTELLRRIEL
;
A
#
# COMPACT_ATOMS: atom_id res chain seq x y z
N MET A 1 -15.52 1.07 -21.68
CA MET A 1 -15.39 1.34 -20.23
C MET A 1 -14.03 2.00 -19.99
N LYS A 2 -13.98 3.29 -19.65
CA LYS A 2 -12.71 3.94 -19.24
C LYS A 2 -12.32 3.39 -17.86
N ARG A 3 -11.15 2.77 -17.74
CA ARG A 3 -10.58 2.36 -16.45
C ARG A 3 -9.74 3.53 -15.94
N GLU A 4 -10.20 4.22 -14.90
CA GLU A 4 -9.38 5.21 -14.19
C GLU A 4 -8.62 4.51 -13.06
N PHE A 5 -7.32 4.73 -12.99
CA PHE A 5 -6.48 4.20 -11.93
C PHE A 5 -6.46 5.15 -10.74
N VAL A 6 -6.49 4.58 -9.55
CA VAL A 6 -6.42 5.30 -8.26
C VAL A 6 -5.18 6.20 -8.18
N GLY A 7 -4.05 5.77 -8.76
CA GLY A 7 -2.81 6.56 -8.76
C GLY A 7 -2.83 7.79 -9.67
N ASN A 8 -3.70 7.86 -10.69
CA ASN A 8 -3.86 9.06 -11.52
C ASN A 8 -4.41 10.26 -10.73
N ARG A 9 -5.02 9.99 -9.57
CA ARG A 9 -5.53 11.01 -8.64
C ARG A 9 -4.63 11.17 -7.40
N HIS A 10 -3.43 10.57 -7.42
CA HIS A 10 -2.51 10.48 -6.28
C HIS A 10 -3.11 9.84 -5.01
N TRP A 11 -4.17 9.05 -5.15
CA TRP A 11 -4.85 8.44 -4.02
C TRP A 11 -4.02 7.33 -3.37
N VAL A 12 -4.29 7.11 -2.08
CA VAL A 12 -3.68 6.08 -1.25
C VAL A 12 -4.68 4.94 -1.07
N VAL A 13 -4.21 3.70 -1.19
CA VAL A 13 -5.01 2.49 -0.95
C VAL A 13 -4.73 1.96 0.45
N LEU A 14 -5.78 1.77 1.24
CA LEU A 14 -5.75 1.02 2.50
C LEU A 14 -6.42 -0.35 2.26
N THR A 15 -5.77 -1.44 2.65
CA THR A 15 -6.32 -2.78 2.41
C THR A 15 -5.96 -3.79 3.51
N LYS A 16 -6.85 -4.77 3.73
CA LYS A 16 -6.59 -5.96 4.56
C LYS A 16 -5.93 -7.10 3.76
N ASN A 17 -5.87 -6.99 2.44
CA ASN A 17 -5.33 -8.07 1.61
C ASN A 17 -3.80 -8.18 1.79
N GLU A 18 -3.36 -9.00 2.73
CA GLU A 18 -1.94 -9.19 3.05
C GLU A 18 -1.12 -9.74 1.88
N LYS A 19 -1.78 -10.41 0.93
CA LYS A 19 -1.16 -11.07 -0.23
C LYS A 19 -1.08 -10.19 -1.47
N ILE A 20 -1.55 -8.94 -1.41
CA ILE A 20 -1.61 -8.02 -2.56
C ILE A 20 -0.24 -7.72 -3.21
N GLY A 21 0.86 -8.02 -2.51
CA GLY A 21 2.24 -7.84 -2.98
C GLY A 21 2.99 -9.13 -3.28
N ASP A 22 2.29 -10.27 -3.38
CA ASP A 22 2.91 -11.58 -3.57
C ASP A 22 2.93 -12.01 -5.04
N ARG A 23 1.86 -11.74 -5.79
CA ARG A 23 1.72 -12.22 -7.17
C ARG A 23 2.25 -11.21 -8.17
N THR A 24 2.95 -11.69 -9.20
CA THR A 24 3.51 -10.85 -10.28
C THR A 24 2.46 -9.95 -10.93
N SER A 25 1.26 -10.45 -11.21
CA SER A 25 0.19 -9.66 -11.82
C SER A 25 -0.30 -8.50 -10.93
N GLN A 26 -0.29 -8.69 -9.62
CA GLN A 26 -0.66 -7.64 -8.66
C GLN A 26 0.45 -6.59 -8.57
N LEU A 27 1.71 -7.02 -8.48
CA LEU A 27 2.87 -6.13 -8.49
C LEU A 27 2.91 -5.29 -9.77
N PHE A 28 2.69 -5.91 -10.93
CA PHE A 28 2.58 -5.22 -12.22
C PHE A 28 1.44 -4.18 -12.22
N SER A 29 0.26 -4.55 -11.72
CA SER A 29 -0.89 -3.64 -11.66
C SER A 29 -0.63 -2.44 -10.75
N ILE A 30 0.00 -2.65 -9.58
CA ILE A 30 0.35 -1.57 -8.64
C ILE A 30 1.42 -0.66 -9.24
N ALA A 31 2.42 -1.25 -9.92
CA ALA A 31 3.48 -0.50 -10.58
C ALA A 31 2.93 0.35 -11.72
N GLN A 32 2.16 -0.25 -12.64
CA GLN A 32 1.55 0.45 -13.78
C GLN A 32 0.60 1.57 -13.32
N ALA A 33 -0.15 1.35 -12.26
CA ALA A 33 -1.07 2.34 -11.72
C ALA A 33 -0.39 3.42 -10.85
N ASN A 34 0.92 3.31 -10.58
CA ASN A 34 1.70 4.22 -9.74
C ASN A 34 1.07 4.51 -8.36
N VAL A 35 0.63 3.46 -7.67
CA VAL A 35 -0.20 3.57 -6.44
C VAL A 35 0.62 3.47 -5.16
N ARG A 36 0.21 4.22 -4.14
CA ARG A 36 0.67 4.09 -2.75
C ARG A 36 -0.23 3.12 -2.00
N VAL A 37 0.29 1.97 -1.57
CA VAL A 37 -0.52 0.94 -0.91
C VAL A 37 -0.06 0.75 0.54
N PHE A 38 -1.00 0.84 1.47
CA PHE A 38 -0.83 0.42 2.86
C PHE A 38 -1.67 -0.82 3.15
N VAL A 39 -1.00 -1.88 3.59
CA VAL A 39 -1.57 -3.20 3.88
C VAL A 39 -1.58 -3.41 5.38
N LEU A 40 -2.71 -3.81 5.95
CA LEU A 40 -2.73 -4.27 7.34
C LEU A 40 -1.91 -5.56 7.49
N ALA A 41 -0.96 -5.57 8.42
CA ALA A 41 -0.04 -6.69 8.62
C ALA A 41 -0.65 -7.88 9.38
N SER A 42 -1.82 -7.71 9.99
CA SER A 42 -2.49 -8.69 10.84
C SER A 42 -3.84 -9.10 10.26
N THR A 43 -4.11 -10.40 10.19
CA THR A 43 -5.32 -10.94 9.55
C THR A 43 -6.46 -11.24 10.53
N ASN A 44 -6.16 -11.42 11.81
CA ASN A 44 -7.13 -11.82 12.82
C ASN A 44 -7.55 -10.64 13.74
N LEU A 45 -8.09 -9.59 13.12
CA LEU A 45 -8.65 -8.43 13.80
C LEU A 45 -10.14 -8.27 13.49
N SER A 46 -10.89 -7.81 14.50
CA SER A 46 -12.25 -7.29 14.31
C SER A 46 -12.23 -6.06 13.41
N GLY A 47 -13.37 -5.73 12.80
CA GLY A 47 -13.50 -4.54 11.96
C GLY A 47 -13.09 -3.26 12.70
N ASP A 48 -13.51 -3.12 13.96
CA ASP A 48 -13.17 -1.96 14.79
C ASP A 48 -11.67 -1.85 15.05
N ALA A 49 -11.00 -2.98 15.33
CA ALA A 49 -9.56 -3.01 15.54
C ALA A 49 -8.78 -2.67 14.24
N ILE A 50 -9.30 -3.05 13.07
CA ILE A 50 -8.74 -2.66 11.77
C ILE A 50 -8.85 -1.15 11.59
N ALA A 51 -10.05 -0.59 11.78
CA ALA A 51 -10.29 0.84 11.63
C ALA A 51 -9.40 1.65 12.60
N LEU A 52 -9.37 1.24 13.87
CA LEU A 52 -8.55 1.87 14.91
C LEU A 52 -7.06 1.80 14.58
N THR A 53 -6.59 0.68 14.01
CA THR A 53 -5.20 0.56 13.55
C THR A 53 -4.88 1.62 12.49
N PHE A 54 -5.72 1.77 11.48
CA PHE A 54 -5.48 2.78 10.44
C PHE A 54 -5.58 4.21 10.97
N VAL A 55 -6.57 4.52 11.81
CA VAL A 55 -6.74 5.84 12.42
C VAL A 55 -5.51 6.21 13.26
N ASN A 56 -5.07 5.31 14.14
CA ASN A 56 -3.91 5.55 15.01
C ASN A 56 -2.59 5.62 14.22
N SER A 57 -2.49 4.91 13.09
CA SER A 57 -1.33 4.94 12.20
C SER A 57 -1.33 6.11 11.22
N LEU A 58 -2.41 6.89 11.09
CA LEU A 58 -2.58 7.89 10.04
C LEU A 58 -1.43 8.92 9.98
N PRO A 59 -0.93 9.48 11.09
CA PRO A 59 0.21 10.41 11.04
C PRO A 59 1.48 9.75 10.49
N LYS A 60 1.73 8.48 10.85
CA LYS A 60 2.91 7.73 10.40
C LYS A 60 2.78 7.30 8.93
N MET A 61 1.59 6.88 8.48
CA MET A 61 1.32 6.60 7.07
C MET A 61 1.50 7.85 6.21
N THR A 62 1.02 8.99 6.67
CA THR A 62 1.17 10.27 5.98
C THR A 62 2.64 10.66 5.85
N LYS A 63 3.39 10.63 6.96
CA LYS A 63 4.85 10.86 6.93
C LYS A 63 5.57 9.89 5.99
N PHE A 64 5.18 8.61 6.01
CA PHE A 64 5.74 7.61 5.11
C PHE A 64 5.47 7.96 3.63
N ALA A 65 4.22 8.29 3.28
CA ALA A 65 3.81 8.61 1.92
C ALA A 65 4.46 9.88 1.36
N ILE A 66 4.77 10.87 2.22
CA ILE A 66 5.52 12.07 1.84
C ILE A 66 6.99 11.74 1.54
N ASN A 67 7.59 10.86 2.35
CA ASN A 67 9.02 10.53 2.26
C ASN A 67 9.34 9.38 1.28
N ASN A 68 8.34 8.75 0.67
CA ASN A 68 8.52 7.64 -0.25
C ASN A 68 7.72 7.87 -1.53
N TYR A 69 8.42 7.91 -2.66
CA TYR A 69 7.78 8.04 -3.98
C TYR A 69 6.96 6.79 -4.33
N PRO A 70 5.75 6.94 -4.93
CA PRO A 70 5.03 5.81 -5.49
C PRO A 70 5.76 5.23 -6.72
N PRO A 71 5.50 3.97 -7.12
CA PRO A 71 4.63 3.02 -6.43
C PRO A 71 5.31 2.43 -5.18
N PHE A 72 4.54 2.09 -4.15
CA PHE A 72 5.08 1.31 -3.02
C PHE A 72 3.98 0.48 -2.36
N ILE A 73 4.41 -0.55 -1.62
CA ILE A 73 3.57 -1.28 -0.67
C ILE A 73 4.24 -1.21 0.71
N ALA A 74 3.50 -0.76 1.72
CA ALA A 74 3.94 -0.72 3.11
C ALA A 74 2.97 -1.49 4.02
N LYS A 75 3.51 -2.14 5.06
CA LYS A 75 2.74 -2.85 6.08
C LYS A 75 2.46 -1.94 7.27
N VAL A 76 1.20 -1.93 7.71
CA VAL A 76 0.69 -1.22 8.88
C VAL A 76 0.40 -2.24 9.98
N TYR A 77 1.06 -2.08 11.11
CA TYR A 77 0.92 -2.96 12.26
C TYR A 77 0.03 -2.31 13.32
N GLN A 78 -0.67 -3.13 14.12
CA GLN A 78 -1.50 -2.66 15.24
C GLN A 78 -0.75 -1.76 16.23
N SER A 79 0.57 -1.96 16.38
CA SER A 79 1.47 -1.11 17.18
C SER A 79 1.64 0.32 16.62
N GLY A 80 1.00 0.64 15.50
CA GLY A 80 1.15 1.90 14.80
C GLY A 80 2.36 1.93 13.86
N ARG A 81 3.19 0.88 13.80
CA ARG A 81 4.39 0.84 12.94
C ARG A 81 3.98 0.77 11.47
N VAL A 82 4.70 1.51 10.62
CA VAL A 82 4.58 1.49 9.16
C VAL A 82 5.93 1.09 8.59
N ILE A 83 5.98 -0.02 7.86
CA ILE A 83 7.23 -0.61 7.37
C ILE A 83 7.13 -0.84 5.87
N ALA A 84 8.13 -0.41 5.10
CA ALA A 84 8.20 -0.70 3.66
C ALA A 84 8.21 -2.22 3.42
N TRP A 85 7.43 -2.68 2.45
CA TRP A 85 7.41 -4.08 2.02
C TRP A 85 7.85 -4.28 0.57
N ARG A 86 7.38 -3.40 -0.33
CA ARG A 86 7.84 -3.26 -1.71
C ARG A 86 8.11 -1.79 -1.98
N ASN A 87 9.30 -1.46 -2.45
CA ASN A 87 9.68 -0.07 -2.72
C ASN A 87 9.51 0.30 -4.20
N ASN A 88 9.66 1.59 -4.49
CA ASN A 88 9.54 2.15 -5.84
C ASN A 88 10.45 1.44 -6.85
N THR A 89 11.74 1.32 -6.55
CA THR A 89 12.73 0.70 -7.45
C THR A 89 12.38 -0.75 -7.77
N GLU A 90 11.98 -1.53 -6.76
CA GLU A 90 11.57 -2.93 -6.94
C GLU A 90 10.35 -3.06 -7.86
N LEU A 91 9.36 -2.18 -7.68
CA LEU A 91 8.10 -2.22 -8.42
C LEU A 91 8.24 -1.70 -9.85
N LEU A 92 9.01 -0.64 -10.08
CA LEU A 92 9.26 -0.11 -11.43
C LEU A 92 10.01 -1.11 -12.31
N ARG A 93 10.93 -1.87 -11.74
CA ARG A 93 11.61 -2.96 -12.47
C ARG A 93 10.65 -4.02 -13.02
N ARG A 94 9.42 -4.13 -12.49
CA ARG A 94 8.42 -5.09 -12.96
C ARG A 94 7.73 -4.67 -14.25
N ILE A 95 7.83 -3.41 -14.66
CA ILE A 95 7.21 -2.86 -15.87
C ILE A 95 8.23 -2.44 -16.93
N GLU A 96 9.52 -2.48 -16.61
CA GLU A 96 10.64 -2.27 -17.55
C GLU A 96 11.06 -3.56 -18.27
N LEU A 97 10.46 -4.70 -17.92
CA LEU A 97 10.61 -6.01 -18.56
C LEU A 97 9.49 -6.24 -19.57
#